data_AF-C0GGN5-F1
#
_entry.id   AF-C0GGN5-F1
#
_cell.length_a   1.000
_cell.length_b   1.000
_cell.length_c   1.000
_cell.angle_alpha   90.00
_cell.angle_beta   90.00
_cell.angle_gamma   90.00
#
_symmetry.space_group_name_H-M   'P 1'
#
loop_
_entity.id
_entity.type
_entity.pdbx_description
1 polymer ?
#
loop_
_entity_poly.entity_id
_entity_poly.type
_entity_poly.pdbx_seq_one_letter_code
_entity_poly.pdbx_strand_id
1 'polypeptide(L)'
;MRVETLNKFGLTYQQTKALFMMQYDLTHSDILHEKNIEKQKTKQVWLNKWKDSINTFLSRLEGAEEKPNISTSYMLKKNPLLDRELDALRQEAGANKLPLYLMLLEATLFEPYFPLEVGHNKEVLLDRLKDKMRRTKADKKIIKGKLYHFANMLSINESDIDSFIKSYDKAVDGLTGKKMKIAGGVIIGTVILVITAGYGAPAIAAKFAPAGLYGAAAVSSGMAALGGGAIATGGLGIPGGMAVIVGGGALVGAGVGATAGAGANAIMKASGKFALTEAAKLEVVMKEILLTKQKDVRFVQELIREQRMAISNLEDELLKMKLERKDQKEEIKNLEEAISYLKKALIRSQNLIEGTH
;
A
#
# COMPACT_ATOMS: atom_id res chain seq x y z
N MET A 1 -3.68 13.92 18.49
CA MET A 1 -3.35 14.54 17.20
C MET A 1 -2.63 13.58 16.24
N ARG A 2 -1.32 13.27 16.39
CA ARG A 2 -0.61 12.42 15.39
C ARG A 2 -1.20 11.01 15.22
N VAL A 3 -1.49 10.32 16.34
CA VAL A 3 -2.10 8.98 16.32
C VAL A 3 -3.51 9.04 15.73
N GLU A 4 -4.29 10.08 16.02
CA GLU A 4 -5.65 10.25 15.49
C GLU A 4 -5.66 10.47 13.98
N THR A 5 -4.72 11.24 13.44
CA THR A 5 -4.55 11.39 11.98
C THR A 5 -4.14 10.08 11.33
N LEU A 6 -3.18 9.36 11.91
CA LEU A 6 -2.75 8.06 11.40
C LEU A 6 -3.90 7.03 11.44
N ASN A 7 -4.74 7.07 12.49
CA ASN A 7 -5.91 6.21 12.63
C ASN A 7 -6.93 6.40 11.50
N LYS A 8 -7.08 7.62 10.96
CA LYS A 8 -7.97 7.89 9.81
C LYS A 8 -7.53 7.21 8.51
N PHE A 9 -6.26 6.79 8.41
CA PHE A 9 -5.72 6.01 7.31
C PHE A 9 -5.60 4.51 7.63
N GLY A 10 -5.89 4.10 8.88
CA GLY A 10 -5.88 2.72 9.30
C GLY A 10 -7.19 2.02 8.97
N LEU A 11 -7.13 0.96 8.17
CA LEU A 11 -8.26 0.06 7.95
C LEU A 11 -8.43 -0.90 9.13
N THR A 12 -9.68 -1.20 9.47
CA THR A 12 -10.02 -2.30 10.39
C THR A 12 -9.67 -3.65 9.75
N TYR A 13 -9.69 -4.72 10.54
CA TYR A 13 -9.48 -6.08 10.01
C TYR A 13 -10.46 -6.42 8.88
N GLN A 14 -11.76 -6.13 9.06
CA GLN A 14 -12.79 -6.41 8.04
C GLN A 14 -12.58 -5.59 6.77
N GLN A 15 -12.26 -4.30 6.90
CA GLN A 15 -11.93 -3.44 5.76
C GLN A 15 -10.66 -3.92 5.02
N THR A 16 -9.63 -4.30 5.77
CA THR A 16 -8.39 -4.86 5.22
C THR A 16 -8.65 -6.15 4.44
N LYS A 17 -9.43 -7.07 5.03
CA LYS A 17 -9.83 -8.32 4.38
C LYS A 17 -10.62 -8.05 3.10
N ALA A 18 -11.58 -7.12 3.13
CA ALA A 18 -12.35 -6.74 1.96
C ALA A 18 -11.48 -6.15 0.85
N LEU A 19 -10.52 -5.26 1.18
CA LEU A 19 -9.55 -4.72 0.22
C LEU A 19 -8.76 -5.84 -0.47
N PHE A 20 -8.25 -6.82 0.29
CA PHE A 20 -7.55 -7.95 -0.31
C PHE A 20 -8.47 -8.86 -1.13
N MET A 21 -9.74 -8.99 -0.75
CA MET A 21 -10.71 -9.69 -1.59
C MET A 21 -11.00 -8.97 -2.90
N MET A 22 -11.05 -7.62 -2.89
CA MET A 22 -11.13 -6.83 -4.12
C MET A 22 -9.90 -7.08 -5.02
N GLN A 23 -8.69 -7.01 -4.45
CA GLN A 23 -7.43 -7.25 -5.18
C GLN A 23 -7.33 -8.68 -5.74
N TYR A 24 -7.81 -9.66 -4.99
CA TYR A 24 -7.95 -11.04 -5.45
C TYR A 24 -8.90 -11.12 -6.65
N ASP A 25 -10.10 -10.54 -6.55
CA ASP A 25 -11.11 -10.60 -7.62
C ASP A 25 -10.67 -9.84 -8.88
N LEU A 26 -9.96 -8.73 -8.75
CA LEU A 26 -9.29 -8.04 -9.87
C LEU A 26 -8.36 -9.00 -10.63
N THR A 27 -7.44 -9.63 -9.89
CA THR A 27 -6.43 -10.52 -10.48
C THR A 27 -7.07 -11.78 -11.07
N HIS A 28 -8.01 -12.37 -10.36
CA HIS A 28 -8.70 -13.58 -10.78
C HIS A 28 -9.53 -13.31 -12.04
N SER A 29 -10.22 -12.17 -12.11
CA SER A 29 -10.96 -11.77 -13.31
C SER A 29 -10.04 -11.61 -14.52
N ASP A 30 -8.85 -11.03 -14.35
CA ASP A 30 -7.86 -10.94 -15.43
C ASP A 30 -7.39 -12.32 -15.91
N ILE A 31 -7.13 -13.25 -14.98
CA ILE A 31 -6.74 -14.64 -15.31
C ILE A 31 -7.83 -15.36 -16.10
N LEU A 32 -9.10 -15.22 -15.70
CA LEU A 32 -10.23 -15.88 -16.37
C LEU A 32 -10.40 -15.41 -17.82
N HIS A 33 -10.03 -14.16 -18.12
CA HIS A 33 -10.15 -13.58 -19.46
C HIS A 33 -8.86 -13.68 -20.29
N GLU A 34 -7.77 -14.23 -19.74
CA GLU A 34 -6.52 -14.44 -20.46
C GLU A 34 -6.66 -15.60 -21.46
N LYS A 35 -6.56 -15.28 -22.74
CA LYS A 35 -6.68 -16.26 -23.83
C LYS A 35 -5.41 -17.09 -24.02
N ASN A 36 -4.25 -16.56 -23.63
CA ASN A 36 -2.99 -17.28 -23.77
C ASN A 36 -2.77 -18.19 -22.56
N ILE A 37 -2.82 -19.51 -22.79
CA ILE A 37 -2.71 -20.54 -21.75
C ILE A 37 -1.42 -20.41 -20.92
N GLU A 38 -0.29 -20.10 -21.54
CA GLU A 38 0.99 -19.96 -20.83
C GLU A 38 1.02 -18.71 -19.93
N LYS A 39 0.46 -17.58 -20.40
CA LYS A 39 0.26 -16.40 -19.56
C LYS A 39 -0.73 -16.67 -18.45
N GLN A 40 -1.83 -17.35 -18.72
CA GLN A 40 -2.84 -17.70 -17.74
C GLN A 40 -2.24 -18.54 -16.60
N LYS A 41 -1.46 -19.58 -16.94
CA LYS A 41 -0.72 -20.38 -15.95
C LYS A 41 0.23 -19.52 -15.11
N THR A 42 0.98 -18.62 -15.75
CA THR A 42 1.92 -17.72 -15.07
C THR A 42 1.19 -16.79 -14.09
N LYS A 43 0.09 -16.16 -14.53
CA LYS A 43 -0.76 -15.31 -13.70
C LYS A 43 -1.40 -16.10 -12.54
N GLN A 44 -1.81 -17.35 -12.78
CA GLN A 44 -2.36 -18.22 -11.74
C GLN A 44 -1.34 -18.61 -10.67
N VAL A 45 -0.10 -18.92 -11.06
CA VAL A 45 1.00 -19.18 -10.12
C VAL A 45 1.24 -17.96 -9.23
N TRP A 46 1.20 -16.77 -9.82
CA TRP A 46 1.33 -15.53 -9.06
C TRP A 46 0.19 -15.33 -8.07
N LEU A 47 -1.06 -15.49 -8.51
CA LEU A 47 -2.23 -15.32 -7.65
C LEU A 47 -2.21 -16.28 -6.46
N ASN A 48 -1.80 -17.53 -6.68
CA ASN A 48 -1.67 -18.51 -5.61
C ASN A 48 -0.61 -18.08 -4.57
N LYS A 49 0.58 -17.67 -5.04
CA LYS A 49 1.65 -17.20 -4.15
C LYS A 49 1.24 -15.95 -3.36
N TRP A 50 0.69 -14.95 -4.03
CA TRP A 50 0.22 -13.72 -3.41
C TRP A 50 -0.89 -14.03 -2.39
N LYS A 51 -1.86 -14.88 -2.74
CA LYS A 51 -2.91 -15.34 -1.83
C LYS A 51 -2.34 -15.99 -0.58
N ASP A 52 -1.38 -16.91 -0.71
CA ASP A 52 -0.79 -17.61 0.44
C ASP A 52 -0.09 -16.63 1.39
N SER A 53 0.59 -15.62 0.82
CA SER A 53 1.19 -14.54 1.59
C SER A 53 0.16 -13.70 2.35
N ILE A 54 -0.94 -13.30 1.68
CA ILE A 54 -1.99 -12.51 2.31
C ILE A 54 -2.75 -13.31 3.37
N ASN A 55 -3.04 -14.59 3.14
CA ASN A 55 -3.65 -15.46 4.13
C ASN A 55 -2.78 -15.60 5.38
N THR A 56 -1.46 -15.72 5.20
CA THR A 56 -0.49 -15.75 6.31
C THR A 56 -0.46 -14.42 7.07
N PHE A 57 -0.63 -13.31 6.35
CA PHE A 57 -0.72 -11.99 6.96
C PHE A 57 -2.01 -11.81 7.77
N LEU A 58 -3.17 -12.14 7.20
CA LEU A 58 -4.48 -12.01 7.86
C LEU A 58 -4.59 -12.89 9.12
N SER A 59 -4.10 -14.13 9.09
CA SER A 59 -4.14 -15.02 10.28
C SER A 59 -3.32 -14.47 11.44
N ARG A 60 -2.22 -13.78 11.13
CA ARG A 60 -1.40 -13.10 12.14
C ARG A 60 -2.04 -11.81 12.62
N LEU A 61 -2.73 -11.06 11.74
CA LEU A 61 -3.47 -9.85 12.10
C LEU A 61 -4.57 -10.09 13.14
N GLU A 62 -5.22 -11.24 13.11
CA GLU A 62 -6.33 -11.59 14.01
C GLU A 62 -5.87 -12.02 15.43
N GLY A 63 -4.55 -12.21 15.64
CA GLY A 63 -3.98 -12.53 16.95
C GLY A 63 -3.92 -14.03 17.30
N ALA A 64 -3.86 -14.92 16.31
CA ALA A 64 -3.76 -16.37 16.56
C ALA A 64 -2.40 -16.76 17.18
N GLU A 65 -2.31 -16.80 18.52
CA GLU A 65 -1.21 -17.44 19.27
C GLU A 65 -1.32 -18.98 19.28
N GLU A 66 -2.42 -19.57 18.81
CA GLU A 66 -2.58 -21.02 18.71
C GLU A 66 -2.81 -21.45 17.25
N LYS A 67 -2.20 -22.59 16.91
CA LYS A 67 -2.19 -23.24 15.59
C LYS A 67 -3.53 -23.06 14.86
N PRO A 68 -3.55 -22.63 13.59
CA PRO A 68 -4.79 -22.49 12.84
C PRO A 68 -5.44 -23.86 12.74
N ASN A 69 -6.53 -24.06 13.50
CA ASN A 69 -7.41 -25.19 13.28
C ASN A 69 -7.98 -24.99 11.86
N ILE A 70 -7.73 -25.96 10.98
CA ILE A 70 -7.78 -25.85 9.50
C ILE A 70 -9.20 -25.59 8.93
N SER A 71 -10.20 -25.23 9.75
CA SER A 71 -11.62 -25.24 9.35
C SER A 71 -12.41 -23.93 9.45
N THR A 72 -11.79 -22.75 9.61
CA THR A 72 -12.57 -21.49 9.65
C THR A 72 -12.01 -20.42 8.71
N SER A 73 -12.84 -19.90 7.81
CA SER A 73 -12.80 -18.57 7.13
C SER A 73 -11.58 -18.04 6.33
N TYR A 74 -10.37 -18.63 6.33
CA TYR A 74 -9.15 -17.99 5.75
C TYR A 74 -8.88 -18.19 4.26
N MET A 75 -9.90 -18.14 3.41
CA MET A 75 -9.69 -18.37 1.98
C MET A 75 -10.13 -17.15 1.18
N LEU A 76 -9.17 -16.33 0.73
CA LEU A 76 -9.31 -15.59 -0.53
C LEU A 76 -9.61 -16.62 -1.65
N LYS A 77 -10.88 -16.94 -1.83
CA LYS A 77 -11.43 -17.72 -2.95
C LYS A 77 -12.35 -16.77 -3.70
N LYS A 78 -12.82 -17.17 -4.89
CA LYS A 78 -14.00 -16.54 -5.50
C LYS A 78 -15.09 -16.50 -4.43
N ASN A 79 -15.30 -15.32 -3.85
CA ASN A 79 -16.22 -15.17 -2.76
C ASN A 79 -17.51 -14.60 -3.35
N PRO A 80 -18.58 -15.41 -3.51
CA PRO A 80 -19.88 -14.90 -3.91
C PRO A 80 -20.45 -13.90 -2.88
N LEU A 81 -19.78 -13.74 -1.73
CA LEU A 81 -20.12 -12.82 -0.65
C LEU A 81 -19.27 -11.55 -0.64
N LEU A 82 -18.30 -11.33 -1.57
CA LEU A 82 -17.56 -10.05 -1.62
C LEU A 82 -18.54 -8.87 -1.71
N ASP A 83 -19.55 -8.98 -2.58
CA ASP A 83 -20.58 -7.95 -2.71
C ASP A 83 -21.33 -7.73 -1.38
N ARG A 84 -21.60 -8.79 -0.61
CA ARG A 84 -22.23 -8.67 0.71
C ARG A 84 -21.31 -8.03 1.75
N GLU A 85 -20.02 -8.36 1.72
CA GLU A 85 -19.02 -7.74 2.61
C GLU A 85 -18.84 -6.25 2.30
N LEU A 86 -18.78 -5.87 1.01
CA LEU A 86 -18.71 -4.47 0.59
C LEU A 86 -19.99 -3.70 0.95
N ASP A 87 -21.16 -4.32 0.81
CA ASP A 87 -22.43 -3.72 1.21
C ASP A 87 -22.52 -3.52 2.73
N ALA A 88 -22.10 -4.51 3.53
CA ALA A 88 -22.05 -4.38 4.98
C ALA A 88 -21.12 -3.24 5.43
N LEU A 89 -19.91 -3.17 4.85
CA LEU A 89 -18.95 -2.08 5.11
C LEU A 89 -19.50 -0.72 4.68
N ARG A 90 -20.24 -0.66 3.56
CA ARG A 90 -20.91 0.56 3.11
C ARG A 90 -21.95 1.02 4.14
N GLN A 91 -22.76 0.11 4.65
CA GLN A 91 -23.79 0.42 5.66
C GLN A 91 -23.14 0.88 6.98
N GLU A 92 -22.08 0.20 7.42
CA GLU A 92 -21.33 0.54 8.63
C GLU A 92 -20.66 1.92 8.54
N ALA A 93 -20.11 2.29 7.37
CA ALA A 93 -19.41 3.56 7.17
C ALA A 93 -20.30 4.79 7.44
N GLY A 94 -21.62 4.66 7.25
CA GLY A 94 -22.58 5.75 7.45
C GLY A 94 -22.15 7.04 6.75
N ALA A 95 -21.98 8.12 7.52
CA ALA A 95 -21.52 9.42 7.00
C ALA A 95 -20.00 9.46 6.69
N ASN A 96 -19.19 8.65 7.38
CA ASN A 96 -17.74 8.63 7.19
C ASN A 96 -17.33 7.65 6.09
N LYS A 97 -17.38 8.11 4.84
CA LYS A 97 -17.00 7.30 3.68
C LYS A 97 -15.49 7.20 3.44
N LEU A 98 -14.63 7.83 4.26
CA LEU A 98 -13.18 7.85 4.01
C LEU A 98 -12.58 6.44 3.83
N PRO A 99 -12.87 5.44 4.70
CA PRO A 99 -12.32 4.10 4.52
C PRO A 99 -12.73 3.44 3.21
N LEU A 100 -13.96 3.68 2.74
CA LEU A 100 -14.45 3.14 1.46
C LEU A 100 -13.68 3.75 0.27
N TYR A 101 -13.45 5.06 0.31
CA TYR A 101 -12.65 5.75 -0.70
C TYR A 101 -11.19 5.29 -0.69
N LEU A 102 -10.61 5.08 0.49
CA LEU A 102 -9.23 4.58 0.62
C LEU A 102 -9.10 3.15 0.07
N MET A 103 -10.05 2.25 0.38
CA MET A 103 -10.08 0.90 -0.20
C MET A 103 -10.20 0.96 -1.73
N LEU A 104 -11.10 1.79 -2.27
CA LEU A 104 -11.26 1.92 -3.72
C LEU A 104 -10.02 2.51 -4.38
N LEU A 105 -9.36 3.49 -3.75
CA LEU A 105 -8.10 4.06 -4.24
C LEU A 105 -6.99 2.99 -4.29
N GLU A 106 -6.80 2.23 -3.21
CA GLU A 106 -5.79 1.17 -3.18
C GLU A 106 -6.09 0.07 -4.19
N ALA A 107 -7.35 -0.32 -4.37
CA ALA A 107 -7.74 -1.28 -5.40
C ALA A 107 -7.53 -0.72 -6.81
N THR A 108 -7.77 0.58 -7.03
CA THR A 108 -7.56 1.26 -8.32
C THR A 108 -6.08 1.32 -8.69
N LEU A 109 -5.21 1.52 -7.70
CA LEU A 109 -3.76 1.62 -7.88
C LEU A 109 -3.04 0.28 -7.69
N PHE A 110 -3.77 -0.80 -7.44
CA PHE A 110 -3.22 -2.13 -7.31
C PHE A 110 -2.75 -2.67 -8.68
N GLU A 111 -1.47 -3.04 -8.74
CA GLU A 111 -0.85 -3.62 -9.93
C GLU A 111 -0.54 -5.10 -9.64
N PRO A 112 -1.32 -6.07 -10.18
CA PRO A 112 -0.98 -7.47 -10.03
C PRO A 112 0.28 -7.82 -10.83
N TYR A 113 0.81 -9.01 -10.60
CA TYR A 113 1.95 -9.57 -11.35
C TYR A 113 3.29 -8.89 -11.10
N PHE A 114 3.40 -8.06 -10.06
CA PHE A 114 4.70 -7.58 -9.60
C PHE A 114 5.60 -8.77 -9.20
N PRO A 115 6.93 -8.62 -9.29
CA PRO A 115 7.84 -9.72 -8.98
C PRO A 115 7.76 -10.06 -7.49
N LEU A 116 7.11 -11.19 -7.16
CA LEU A 116 7.11 -11.73 -5.81
C LEU A 116 8.53 -12.25 -5.49
N GLU A 117 9.10 -11.86 -4.35
CA GLU A 117 10.30 -12.55 -3.87
C GLU A 117 9.91 -13.94 -3.39
N VAL A 118 10.33 -14.94 -4.14
CA VAL A 118 10.41 -16.31 -3.67
C VAL A 118 11.77 -16.44 -3.00
N GLY A 119 11.81 -16.89 -1.74
CA GLY A 119 13.00 -16.93 -0.88
C GLY A 119 14.25 -17.49 -1.55
N HIS A 120 15.41 -17.25 -0.93
CA HIS A 120 16.78 -17.40 -1.46
C HIS A 120 17.22 -18.76 -2.06
N ASN A 121 16.34 -19.73 -2.27
CA ASN A 121 16.70 -20.86 -3.11
C ASN A 121 16.87 -20.38 -4.56
N LYS A 122 18.14 -20.26 -4.97
CA LYS A 122 18.58 -19.97 -6.34
C LYS A 122 18.21 -21.13 -7.28
N GLU A 123 16.93 -21.33 -7.54
CA GLU A 123 16.50 -22.13 -8.68
C GLU A 123 16.40 -21.25 -9.92
N VAL A 124 17.09 -21.62 -11.00
CA VAL A 124 17.05 -20.97 -12.32
C VAL A 124 15.62 -20.85 -12.88
N LEU A 125 14.68 -21.67 -12.38
CA LEU A 125 13.25 -21.58 -12.67
C LEU A 125 12.60 -20.32 -12.08
N LEU A 126 13.06 -19.87 -10.91
CA LEU A 126 12.51 -18.70 -10.20
C LEU A 126 12.90 -17.39 -10.86
N ASP A 127 14.12 -17.27 -11.41
CA ASP A 127 14.54 -16.07 -12.13
C ASP A 127 13.81 -15.92 -13.48
N ARG A 128 13.62 -17.04 -14.20
CA ARG A 128 12.78 -17.04 -15.42
C ARG A 128 11.32 -16.69 -15.13
N LEU A 129 10.78 -17.13 -13.99
CA LEU A 129 9.45 -16.74 -13.55
C LEU A 129 9.40 -15.25 -13.19
N LYS A 130 10.37 -14.72 -12.41
CA LYS A 130 10.45 -13.28 -12.08
C LYS A 130 10.48 -12.40 -13.33
N ASP A 131 11.27 -12.76 -14.33
CA ASP A 131 11.34 -12.02 -15.59
C ASP A 131 10.05 -12.13 -16.42
N LYS A 132 9.39 -13.29 -16.41
CA LYS A 132 8.04 -13.44 -16.99
C LYS A 132 7.02 -12.58 -16.26
N MET A 133 7.06 -12.54 -14.92
CA MET A 133 6.16 -11.72 -14.10
C MET A 133 6.33 -10.23 -14.40
N ARG A 134 7.57 -9.74 -14.46
CA ARG A 134 7.90 -8.34 -14.85
C ARG A 134 7.29 -7.90 -16.17
N ARG A 135 7.10 -8.85 -17.10
CA ARG A 135 6.56 -8.59 -18.45
C ARG A 135 5.06 -8.88 -18.55
N THR A 136 4.47 -9.49 -17.52
CA THR A 136 3.05 -9.82 -17.47
C THR A 136 2.27 -8.59 -17.05
N LYS A 137 1.23 -8.25 -17.80
CA LYS A 137 0.34 -7.11 -17.52
C LYS A 137 -1.10 -7.59 -17.46
N ALA A 138 -1.87 -6.96 -16.59
CA ALA A 138 -3.32 -7.14 -16.56
C ALA A 138 -3.99 -6.47 -17.76
N ASP A 139 -5.11 -7.04 -18.21
CA ASP A 139 -6.03 -6.43 -19.14
C ASP A 139 -6.79 -5.31 -18.45
N LYS A 140 -6.49 -4.08 -18.88
CA LYS A 140 -7.00 -2.85 -18.28
C LYS A 140 -8.50 -2.72 -18.39
N LYS A 141 -9.11 -3.26 -19.46
CA LYS A 141 -10.57 -3.19 -19.63
C LYS A 141 -11.26 -4.10 -18.62
N ILE A 142 -10.70 -5.28 -18.38
CA ILE A 142 -11.22 -6.22 -17.37
C ILE A 142 -11.07 -5.63 -15.96
N ILE A 143 -9.88 -5.11 -15.63
CA ILE A 143 -9.63 -4.45 -14.33
C ILE A 143 -10.58 -3.27 -14.14
N LYS A 144 -10.70 -2.37 -15.12
CA LYS A 144 -11.57 -1.19 -15.02
C LYS A 144 -13.04 -1.55 -14.83
N GLY A 145 -13.54 -2.57 -15.53
CA GLY A 145 -14.91 -3.06 -15.36
C GLY A 145 -15.19 -3.56 -13.94
N LYS A 146 -14.22 -4.24 -13.32
CA LYS A 146 -14.32 -4.67 -11.91
C LYS A 146 -14.24 -3.51 -10.92
N LEU A 147 -13.38 -2.52 -11.17
CA LEU A 147 -13.33 -1.31 -10.35
C LEU A 147 -14.68 -0.56 -10.36
N TYR A 148 -15.33 -0.44 -11.52
CA TYR A 148 -16.68 0.16 -11.62
C TYR A 148 -17.72 -0.61 -10.80
N HIS A 149 -17.69 -1.95 -10.86
CA HIS A 149 -18.54 -2.78 -9.99
C HIS A 149 -18.30 -2.48 -8.51
N PHE A 150 -17.05 -2.41 -8.06
CA PHE A 150 -16.74 -2.08 -6.67
C PHE A 150 -17.17 -0.66 -6.28
N ALA A 151 -16.98 0.34 -7.16
CA ALA A 151 -17.44 1.70 -6.91
C ALA A 151 -18.96 1.73 -6.68
N ASN A 152 -19.73 1.02 -7.50
CA ASN A 152 -21.18 0.90 -7.34
C ASN A 152 -21.56 0.23 -6.00
N MET A 153 -20.91 -0.89 -5.67
CA MET A 153 -21.13 -1.60 -4.41
C MET A 153 -20.83 -0.72 -3.18
N LEU A 154 -19.80 0.12 -3.26
CA LEU A 154 -19.43 1.07 -2.21
C LEU A 154 -20.23 2.39 -2.26
N SER A 155 -21.10 2.55 -3.27
CA SER A 155 -21.85 3.79 -3.54
C SER A 155 -20.92 5.02 -3.67
N ILE A 156 -19.87 4.82 -4.45
CA ILE A 156 -18.90 5.81 -4.93
C ILE A 156 -19.12 5.97 -6.44
N ASN A 157 -18.97 7.18 -6.96
CA ASN A 157 -19.16 7.42 -8.38
C ASN A 157 -18.03 6.76 -9.20
N GLU A 158 -18.38 6.00 -10.25
CA GLU A 158 -17.40 5.35 -11.14
C GLU A 158 -16.38 6.35 -11.73
N SER A 159 -16.78 7.61 -11.96
CA SER A 159 -15.88 8.66 -12.44
C SER A 159 -14.70 8.92 -11.49
N ASP A 160 -14.86 8.61 -10.21
CA ASP A 160 -13.81 8.80 -9.20
C ASP A 160 -12.60 7.91 -9.47
N ILE A 161 -12.80 6.74 -10.09
CA ILE A 161 -11.68 5.86 -10.52
C ILE A 161 -10.82 6.56 -11.56
N ASP A 162 -11.44 7.20 -12.55
CA ASP A 162 -10.71 7.96 -13.56
C ASP A 162 -10.00 9.19 -12.96
N SER A 163 -10.63 9.85 -11.99
CA SER A 163 -10.03 10.96 -11.26
C SER A 163 -8.82 10.50 -10.44
N PHE A 164 -8.92 9.36 -9.75
CA PHE A 164 -7.82 8.78 -8.98
C PHE A 164 -6.62 8.45 -9.87
N ILE A 165 -6.85 7.75 -11.00
CA ILE A 165 -5.79 7.42 -11.95
C ILE A 165 -5.13 8.70 -12.48
N LYS A 166 -5.92 9.65 -12.99
CA LYS A 166 -5.39 10.90 -13.56
C LYS A 166 -4.63 11.74 -12.54
N SER A 167 -5.13 11.84 -11.31
CA SER A 167 -4.48 12.63 -10.27
C SER A 167 -3.24 11.94 -9.72
N TYR A 168 -3.23 10.61 -9.63
CA TYR A 168 -2.02 9.86 -9.28
C TYR A 168 -0.92 10.02 -10.35
N ASP A 169 -1.26 9.88 -11.64
CA ASP A 169 -0.31 10.14 -12.75
C ASP A 169 0.26 11.56 -12.68
N LYS A 170 -0.59 12.57 -12.49
CA LYS A 170 -0.18 13.97 -12.36
C LYS A 170 0.69 14.22 -11.12
N ALA A 171 0.43 13.52 -10.03
CA ALA A 171 1.25 13.60 -8.83
C ALA A 171 2.63 12.99 -9.12
N VAL A 172 2.71 11.76 -9.65
CA VAL A 172 3.97 11.11 -10.03
C VAL A 172 4.78 11.97 -11.01
N ASP A 173 4.15 12.52 -12.05
CA ASP A 173 4.80 13.41 -13.01
C ASP A 173 5.37 14.67 -12.33
N GLY A 174 4.60 15.26 -11.42
CA GLY A 174 5.02 16.43 -10.66
C GLY A 174 6.17 16.15 -9.69
N LEU A 175 6.19 14.98 -9.07
CA LEU A 175 7.22 14.58 -8.11
C LEU A 175 8.53 14.17 -8.81
N THR A 176 8.44 13.48 -9.94
CA THR A 176 9.60 13.05 -10.72
C THR A 176 10.14 14.12 -11.66
N GLY A 177 9.34 15.12 -12.02
CA GLY A 177 9.68 16.15 -13.01
C GLY A 177 9.75 15.62 -14.45
N LYS A 178 9.28 14.39 -14.68
CA LYS A 178 9.22 13.76 -15.99
C LYS A 178 7.76 13.44 -16.29
N LYS A 179 7.33 13.66 -17.53
CA LYS A 179 6.11 13.02 -18.03
C LYS A 179 6.41 11.54 -18.13
N MET A 180 6.24 10.81 -17.04
CA MET A 180 6.28 9.37 -17.12
C MET A 180 5.06 9.01 -17.97
N LYS A 181 5.30 8.55 -19.21
CA LYS A 181 4.28 7.81 -19.97
C LYS A 181 4.07 6.51 -19.21
N ILE A 182 3.37 6.60 -18.09
CA ILE A 182 2.76 5.48 -17.41
C ILE A 182 1.72 5.02 -18.43
N ALA A 183 2.10 4.07 -19.27
CA ALA A 183 1.39 3.75 -20.50
C ALA A 183 -0.05 3.39 -20.18
N GLY A 184 -0.95 4.38 -20.29
CA GLY A 184 -2.39 4.38 -20.03
C GLY A 184 -2.89 3.37 -19.00
N GLY A 185 -2.87 3.68 -17.71
CA GLY A 185 -3.68 2.96 -16.71
C GLY A 185 -3.14 1.59 -16.31
N VAL A 186 -1.97 1.57 -15.69
CA VAL A 186 -1.57 0.72 -14.55
C VAL A 186 -0.35 1.45 -14.03
N ILE A 187 -0.50 2.13 -12.89
CA ILE A 187 0.50 3.06 -12.38
C ILE A 187 1.34 2.33 -11.34
N ILE A 188 2.66 2.49 -11.47
CA ILE A 188 3.73 1.89 -10.66
C ILE A 188 3.29 1.72 -9.20
N GLY A 189 2.98 0.49 -8.85
CA GLY A 189 2.62 0.06 -7.51
C GLY A 189 3.45 -1.15 -7.11
N THR A 190 4.79 -1.06 -7.13
CA THR A 190 5.57 -2.04 -6.37
C THR A 190 5.46 -1.66 -4.91
N VAL A 191 4.52 -2.33 -4.27
CA VAL A 191 4.14 -2.06 -2.90
C VAL A 191 5.03 -2.88 -2.00
N ILE A 192 5.29 -2.27 -0.86
CA ILE A 192 5.91 -2.91 0.26
C ILE A 192 4.95 -2.90 1.45
N LEU A 193 4.59 -4.08 1.97
CA LEU A 193 3.83 -4.24 3.23
C LEU A 193 4.77 -4.55 4.40
N VAL A 194 4.85 -3.66 5.39
CA VAL A 194 5.69 -3.83 6.59
C VAL A 194 4.83 -4.01 7.81
N ILE A 195 5.18 -5.00 8.64
CA ILE A 195 4.45 -5.36 9.85
C ILE A 195 5.30 -4.94 11.05
N THR A 196 4.86 -3.92 11.78
CA THR A 196 5.58 -3.37 12.93
C THR A 196 4.83 -3.72 14.22
N ALA A 197 5.32 -4.68 15.02
CA ALA A 197 4.83 -4.83 16.39
C ALA A 197 5.49 -3.82 17.33
N GLY A 198 4.71 -3.35 18.30
CA GLY A 198 5.18 -2.54 19.43
C GLY A 198 6.41 -3.13 20.10
N TYR A 199 7.43 -2.29 20.29
CA TYR A 199 8.70 -2.62 20.95
C TYR A 199 9.42 -3.87 20.38
N GLY A 200 9.77 -3.83 19.09
CA GLY A 200 10.58 -4.89 18.47
C GLY A 200 10.83 -4.67 16.99
N ALA A 201 11.18 -3.45 16.59
CA ALA A 201 11.23 -2.96 15.21
C ALA A 201 11.99 -3.82 14.14
N PRO A 202 12.87 -4.79 14.47
CA PRO A 202 13.39 -5.76 13.49
C PRO A 202 12.76 -7.17 13.55
N ALA A 203 12.01 -7.51 14.59
CA ALA A 203 11.69 -8.89 14.95
C ALA A 203 10.60 -9.53 14.08
N ILE A 204 9.73 -8.74 13.44
CA ILE A 204 8.62 -9.29 12.67
C ILE A 204 8.98 -9.53 11.21
N ALA A 205 9.64 -8.57 10.57
CA ALA A 205 10.40 -8.79 9.35
C ALA A 205 11.18 -10.13 9.40
N ALA A 206 11.95 -10.35 10.47
CA ALA A 206 12.69 -11.59 10.76
C ALA A 206 11.83 -12.86 10.89
N LYS A 207 10.54 -12.73 11.22
CA LYS A 207 9.55 -13.83 11.35
C LYS A 207 8.68 -14.03 10.10
N PHE A 208 8.74 -13.15 9.11
CA PHE A 208 8.14 -13.33 7.78
C PHE A 208 9.18 -13.79 6.75
N ALA A 209 10.45 -13.63 7.08
CA ALA A 209 11.55 -14.23 6.37
C ALA A 209 11.71 -15.73 6.74
N PRO A 210 12.21 -16.59 5.84
CA PRO A 210 12.70 -17.92 6.20
C PRO A 210 13.58 -17.85 7.46
N ALA A 211 13.48 -18.84 8.34
CA ALA A 211 14.24 -18.87 9.59
C ALA A 211 15.73 -18.57 9.34
N GLY A 212 16.26 -17.50 9.95
CA GLY A 212 17.67 -17.08 9.84
C GLY A 212 17.94 -15.71 9.19
N LEU A 213 16.91 -14.95 8.78
CA LEU A 213 17.05 -13.60 8.20
C LEU A 213 16.73 -12.52 9.26
N TYR A 214 17.62 -11.53 9.41
CA TYR A 214 17.47 -10.40 10.34
C TYR A 214 17.64 -9.07 9.60
N GLY A 215 17.02 -8.00 10.10
CA GLY A 215 17.20 -6.65 9.55
C GLY A 215 16.52 -6.42 8.19
N ALA A 216 17.08 -5.53 7.36
CA ALA A 216 16.47 -5.06 6.11
C ALA A 216 16.08 -6.18 5.11
N ALA A 217 16.80 -7.31 5.10
CA ALA A 217 16.51 -8.49 4.26
C ALA A 217 15.27 -9.28 4.71
N ALA A 218 14.93 -9.16 5.98
CA ALA A 218 13.75 -9.77 6.53
C ALA A 218 12.51 -8.87 6.34
N VAL A 219 12.73 -7.55 6.32
CA VAL A 219 11.71 -6.61 5.90
C VAL A 219 11.46 -6.90 4.42
N SER A 220 12.47 -6.93 3.55
CA SER A 220 12.31 -7.13 2.09
C SER A 220 11.52 -8.39 1.70
N SER A 221 11.70 -9.51 2.42
CA SER A 221 10.97 -10.75 2.16
C SER A 221 9.50 -10.73 2.62
N GLY A 222 9.17 -10.05 3.73
CA GLY A 222 7.77 -9.76 4.10
C GLY A 222 7.14 -8.69 3.21
N MET A 223 7.93 -7.70 2.79
CA MET A 223 7.57 -6.57 1.93
C MET A 223 7.20 -7.03 0.52
N ALA A 224 7.97 -7.96 -0.05
CA ALA A 224 7.78 -8.48 -1.40
C ALA A 224 6.65 -9.52 -1.52
N ALA A 225 6.18 -10.07 -0.40
CA ALA A 225 5.12 -11.07 -0.38
C ALA A 225 3.71 -10.46 -0.49
N LEU A 226 3.54 -9.19 -0.09
CA LEU A 226 2.22 -8.64 0.25
C LEU A 226 1.74 -7.50 -0.66
N GLY A 227 2.49 -7.16 -1.72
CA GLY A 227 2.39 -5.90 -2.47
C GLY A 227 1.02 -5.26 -2.81
N GLY A 228 0.35 -4.58 -1.85
CA GLY A 228 -0.73 -3.58 -2.05
C GLY A 228 -0.76 -2.35 -1.09
N GLY A 229 -0.05 -1.26 -1.39
CA GLY A 229 0.22 0.00 -0.66
C GLY A 229 0.68 0.03 0.78
N ALA A 230 0.35 -0.96 1.59
CA ALA A 230 -0.02 -0.64 2.96
C ALA A 230 1.07 -0.90 4.01
N ILE A 231 1.02 -0.28 5.18
CA ILE A 231 1.88 -0.66 6.33
C ILE A 231 0.98 -1.19 7.44
N ALA A 232 1.25 -2.39 7.93
CA ALA A 232 0.59 -2.92 9.11
C ALA A 232 1.31 -2.44 10.37
N THR A 233 0.62 -1.73 11.25
CA THR A 233 1.19 -1.22 12.49
C THR A 233 0.39 -1.64 13.71
N GLY A 234 1.09 -2.05 14.76
CA GLY A 234 0.50 -2.36 16.04
C GLY A 234 0.31 -1.12 16.92
N GLY A 235 -0.81 -1.01 17.62
CA GLY A 235 -1.00 -0.02 18.69
C GLY A 235 -1.69 1.30 18.32
N LEU A 236 -2.60 1.31 17.34
CA LEU A 236 -3.42 2.48 16.98
C LEU A 236 -4.64 2.74 17.90
N GLY A 237 -4.78 2.02 19.02
CA GLY A 237 -5.97 2.10 19.86
C GLY A 237 -7.22 1.41 19.26
N ILE A 238 -7.05 0.67 18.17
CA ILE A 238 -8.09 -0.23 17.61
C ILE A 238 -8.14 -1.52 18.45
N PRO A 239 -9.29 -1.95 18.98
CA PRO A 239 -9.45 -3.26 19.61
C PRO A 239 -9.05 -4.37 18.64
N GLY A 240 -8.08 -5.22 19.01
CA GLY A 240 -7.50 -6.23 18.09
C GLY A 240 -6.09 -5.91 17.57
N GLY A 241 -5.50 -4.79 17.99
CA GLY A 241 -4.03 -4.65 18.12
C GLY A 241 -3.23 -4.28 16.87
N MET A 242 -3.73 -4.49 15.65
CA MET A 242 -3.04 -4.11 14.39
C MET A 242 -3.97 -3.43 13.38
N ALA A 243 -3.46 -2.41 12.69
CA ALA A 243 -4.15 -1.66 11.65
C ALA A 243 -3.34 -1.63 10.35
N VAL A 244 -4.01 -1.62 9.20
CA VAL A 244 -3.36 -1.52 7.88
C VAL A 244 -3.50 -0.09 7.36
N ILE A 245 -2.38 0.63 7.29
CA ILE A 245 -2.30 2.02 6.84
C ILE A 245 -2.26 2.07 5.32
N VAL A 246 -3.17 2.82 4.71
CA VAL A 246 -3.33 2.96 3.25
C VAL A 246 -3.28 4.43 2.80
N GLY A 247 -3.43 4.71 1.51
CA GLY A 247 -3.69 6.05 0.96
C GLY A 247 -2.58 7.07 1.14
N GLY A 248 -1.33 6.63 1.27
CA GLY A 248 -0.22 7.53 1.60
C GLY A 248 -0.06 7.83 3.09
N GLY A 249 -0.92 7.26 3.94
CA GLY A 249 -0.85 7.41 5.40
C GLY A 249 0.46 6.90 5.99
N ALA A 250 1.16 6.01 5.29
CA ALA A 250 2.49 5.53 5.67
C ALA A 250 3.52 6.67 5.78
N LEU A 251 3.41 7.70 4.95
CA LEU A 251 4.29 8.88 5.01
C LEU A 251 4.03 9.73 6.24
N VAL A 252 2.76 9.92 6.56
CA VAL A 252 2.35 10.67 7.74
C VAL A 252 2.77 9.89 8.99
N GLY A 253 2.61 8.56 8.97
CA GLY A 253 3.06 7.65 10.03
C GLY A 253 4.59 7.57 10.20
N ALA A 254 5.38 7.85 9.17
CA ALA A 254 6.85 7.91 9.24
C ALA A 254 7.35 8.90 10.31
N GLY A 255 6.58 9.96 10.56
CA GLY A 255 6.85 10.96 11.60
C GLY A 255 6.30 10.64 13.00
N VAL A 256 5.57 9.53 13.17
CA VAL A 256 4.81 9.22 14.39
C VAL A 256 5.40 8.01 15.11
N GLY A 257 6.30 8.28 16.08
CA GLY A 257 6.71 7.32 17.11
C GLY A 257 7.48 6.09 16.63
N ALA A 258 7.92 5.27 17.60
CA ALA A 258 8.89 4.19 17.40
C ALA A 258 8.39 2.96 16.59
N THR A 259 7.09 2.82 16.34
CA THR A 259 6.50 1.61 15.73
C THR A 259 6.20 1.79 14.25
N ALA A 260 5.20 2.62 13.89
CA ALA A 260 4.87 2.94 12.49
C ALA A 260 6.02 3.67 11.79
N GLY A 261 6.67 4.60 12.50
CA GLY A 261 7.82 5.36 12.00
C GLY A 261 9.00 4.48 11.59
N ALA A 262 9.35 3.48 12.41
CA ALA A 262 10.49 2.61 12.13
C ALA A 262 10.30 1.76 10.86
N GLY A 263 9.07 1.26 10.63
CA GLY A 263 8.75 0.49 9.42
C GLY A 263 8.84 1.35 8.16
N ALA A 264 8.17 2.51 8.15
CA ALA A 264 8.20 3.43 7.01
C ALA A 264 9.63 3.89 6.68
N ASN A 265 10.42 4.26 7.69
CA ASN A 265 11.79 4.74 7.50
C ASN A 265 12.71 3.64 6.95
N ALA A 266 12.57 2.40 7.43
CA ALA A 266 13.33 1.26 6.89
C ALA A 266 13.02 1.04 5.39
N ILE A 267 11.76 1.16 4.99
CA ILE A 267 11.36 1.02 3.58
C ILE A 267 11.95 2.15 2.72
N MET A 268 11.88 3.40 3.19
CA MET A 268 12.41 4.55 2.45
C MET A 268 13.92 4.43 2.24
N LYS A 269 14.66 3.91 3.22
CA LYS A 269 16.09 3.59 3.07
C LYS A 269 16.34 2.46 2.09
N ALA A 270 15.45 1.47 2.04
CA ALA A 270 15.55 0.37 1.07
C ALA A 270 15.16 0.81 -0.35
N SER A 271 14.26 1.79 -0.50
CA SER A 271 13.75 2.24 -1.79
C SER A 271 13.13 3.65 -1.72
N GLY A 272 13.77 4.63 -2.34
CA GLY A 272 13.21 5.98 -2.50
C GLY A 272 11.88 6.01 -3.29
N LYS A 273 11.62 4.98 -4.11
CA LYS A 273 10.36 4.86 -4.88
C LYS A 273 9.14 4.63 -3.99
N PHE A 274 9.31 4.08 -2.79
CA PHE A 274 8.21 3.94 -1.85
C PHE A 274 7.65 5.32 -1.47
N ALA A 275 8.53 6.28 -1.16
CA ALA A 275 8.13 7.64 -0.83
C ALA A 275 7.43 8.33 -2.00
N LEU A 276 7.87 8.10 -3.24
CA LEU A 276 7.21 8.60 -4.45
C LEU A 276 5.76 8.09 -4.55
N THR A 277 5.56 6.77 -4.45
CA THR A 277 4.24 6.13 -4.55
C THR A 277 3.29 6.62 -3.45
N GLU A 278 3.73 6.57 -2.19
CA GLU A 278 2.88 6.97 -1.07
C GLU A 278 2.61 8.49 -1.06
N ALA A 279 3.54 9.32 -1.56
CA ALA A 279 3.33 10.77 -1.67
C ALA A 279 2.28 11.10 -2.73
N ALA A 280 2.34 10.42 -3.87
CA ALA A 280 1.36 10.59 -4.91
C ALA A 280 -0.03 10.10 -4.49
N LYS A 281 -0.13 9.01 -3.70
CA LYS A 281 -1.41 8.57 -3.11
C LYS A 281 -1.96 9.58 -2.12
N LEU A 282 -1.13 10.11 -1.23
CA LEU A 282 -1.54 11.12 -0.26
C LEU A 282 -2.09 12.37 -0.96
N GLU A 283 -1.45 12.80 -2.05
CA GLU A 283 -1.94 13.90 -2.89
C GLU A 283 -3.33 13.61 -3.48
N VAL A 284 -3.58 12.39 -3.98
CA VAL A 284 -4.90 11.97 -4.45
C VAL A 284 -5.93 12.00 -3.32
N VAL A 285 -5.58 11.50 -2.13
CA VAL A 285 -6.48 11.54 -0.97
C VAL A 285 -6.86 12.98 -0.61
N MET A 286 -5.87 13.87 -0.50
CA MET A 286 -6.15 15.28 -0.19
C MET A 286 -7.01 15.93 -1.26
N LYS A 287 -6.66 15.78 -2.54
CA LYS A 287 -7.32 16.49 -3.64
C LYS A 287 -8.69 15.89 -3.99
N GLU A 288 -8.73 14.60 -4.30
CA GLU A 288 -9.91 13.95 -4.89
C GLU A 288 -10.89 13.50 -3.82
N ILE A 289 -10.43 13.15 -2.61
CA ILE A 289 -11.32 12.64 -1.55
C ILE A 289 -11.66 13.76 -0.56
N LEU A 290 -10.66 14.33 0.11
CA LEU A 290 -10.89 15.28 1.21
C LEU A 290 -11.41 16.64 0.72
N LEU A 291 -10.73 17.30 -0.23
CA LEU A 291 -11.16 18.61 -0.75
C LEU A 291 -12.37 18.52 -1.69
N THR A 292 -12.46 17.47 -2.50
CA THR A 292 -13.51 17.39 -3.53
C THR A 292 -14.79 16.75 -3.00
N LYS A 293 -14.72 15.61 -2.31
CA LYS A 293 -15.91 14.86 -1.87
C LYS A 293 -16.33 15.20 -0.45
N GLN A 294 -15.39 15.27 0.48
CA GLN A 294 -15.70 15.47 1.90
C GLN A 294 -15.73 16.95 2.32
N LYS A 295 -15.12 17.83 1.51
CA LYS A 295 -14.95 19.26 1.83
C LYS A 295 -14.21 19.50 3.15
N ASP A 296 -13.35 18.56 3.55
CA ASP A 296 -12.62 18.59 4.82
C ASP A 296 -11.26 19.29 4.66
N VAL A 297 -11.30 20.61 4.51
CA VAL A 297 -10.09 21.45 4.40
C VAL A 297 -9.25 21.37 5.68
N ARG A 298 -9.89 21.23 6.84
CA ARG A 298 -9.21 21.14 8.14
C ARG A 298 -8.31 19.93 8.20
N PHE A 299 -8.81 18.78 7.76
CA PHE A 299 -8.00 17.56 7.76
C PHE A 299 -6.86 17.63 6.74
N VAL A 300 -7.03 18.29 5.60
CA VAL A 300 -5.92 18.52 4.65
C VAL A 300 -4.83 19.41 5.27
N GLN A 301 -5.20 20.46 6.00
CA GLN A 301 -4.24 21.29 6.74
C GLN A 301 -3.48 20.47 7.79
N GLU A 302 -4.16 19.56 8.49
CA GLU A 302 -3.53 18.62 9.42
C GLU A 302 -2.52 17.71 8.71
N LEU A 303 -2.88 17.15 7.55
CA LEU A 303 -1.96 16.31 6.75
C LEU A 303 -0.73 17.07 6.26
N ILE A 304 -0.86 18.33 5.87
CA ILE A 304 0.28 19.19 5.50
C ILE A 304 1.22 19.40 6.69
N ARG A 305 0.68 19.57 7.90
CA ARG A 305 1.50 19.68 9.12
C ARG A 305 2.23 18.38 9.41
N GLU A 306 1.54 17.25 9.30
CA GLU A 306 2.16 15.93 9.49
C GLU A 306 3.23 15.64 8.45
N GLN A 307 3.03 15.99 7.17
CA GLN A 307 4.07 15.88 6.14
C GLN A 307 5.32 16.70 6.49
N ARG A 308 5.16 17.96 6.95
CA ARG A 308 6.30 18.79 7.39
C ARG A 308 7.10 18.12 8.51
N MET A 309 6.41 17.56 9.49
CA MET A 309 7.05 16.86 10.60
C MET A 309 7.75 15.58 10.15
N ALA A 310 7.12 14.79 9.27
CA ALA A 310 7.73 13.58 8.72
C ALA A 310 9.02 13.91 7.95
N ILE A 311 9.02 14.96 7.12
CA ILE A 311 10.22 15.44 6.41
C ILE A 311 11.32 15.82 7.40
N SER A 312 11.01 16.62 8.42
CA SER A 312 11.99 17.04 9.43
C SER A 312 12.65 15.84 10.12
N ASN A 313 11.86 14.83 10.51
CA ASN A 313 12.39 13.64 11.17
C ASN A 313 13.30 12.81 10.25
N LEU A 314 12.94 12.69 8.97
CA LEU A 314 13.76 11.98 7.98
C LEU A 314 15.06 12.74 7.67
N GLU A 315 15.04 14.07 7.69
CA GLU A 315 16.25 14.90 7.56
C GLU A 315 17.20 14.73 8.74
N ASP A 316 16.68 14.69 9.96
CA ASP A 316 17.47 14.40 11.16
C ASP A 316 18.10 12.99 11.09
N GLU A 317 17.34 12.00 10.62
CA GLU A 317 17.83 10.64 10.42
C GLU A 317 18.90 10.57 9.32
N LEU A 318 18.71 11.27 8.20
CA LEU A 318 19.69 11.37 7.13
C LEU A 318 21.00 12.00 7.64
N LEU A 319 20.91 13.05 8.46
CA LEU A 319 22.08 13.72 9.04
C LEU A 319 22.85 12.77 9.95
N LYS A 320 22.17 12.03 10.83
CA LYS A 320 22.80 10.99 11.68
C LYS A 320 23.50 9.93 10.84
N MET A 321 22.85 9.42 9.80
CA MET A 321 23.45 8.41 8.91
C MET A 321 24.70 8.94 8.19
N LYS A 322 24.68 10.19 7.72
CA LYS A 322 25.85 10.83 7.09
C LYS A 322 27.01 11.06 8.06
N LEU A 323 26.75 11.16 9.36
CA LEU A 323 27.80 11.33 10.37
C LEU A 323 28.36 9.98 10.84
N GLU A 324 27.48 9.01 11.10
CA GLU A 324 27.79 7.78 11.83
C GLU A 324 27.91 6.52 10.94
N ARG A 325 27.29 6.51 9.76
CA ARG A 325 27.13 5.33 8.88
C ARG A 325 27.47 5.64 7.42
N LYS A 326 28.60 6.32 7.21
CA LYS A 326 29.05 6.82 5.88
C LYS A 326 29.25 5.72 4.83
N ASP A 327 29.42 4.49 5.26
CA ASP A 327 29.54 3.29 4.44
C ASP A 327 28.20 2.85 3.81
N GLN A 328 27.06 3.23 4.39
CA GLN A 328 25.71 2.92 3.89
C GLN A 328 25.25 3.84 2.75
N LYS A 329 26.09 4.00 1.71
CA LYS A 329 25.89 4.98 0.62
C LYS A 329 24.56 4.82 -0.11
N GLU A 330 24.09 3.59 -0.32
CA GLU A 330 22.83 3.32 -1.02
C GLU A 330 21.62 3.71 -0.19
N GLU A 331 21.59 3.38 1.09
CA GLU A 331 20.50 3.78 2.00
C GLU A 331 20.43 5.30 2.16
N ILE A 332 21.58 5.96 2.28
CA ILE A 332 21.68 7.43 2.34
C ILE A 332 21.08 8.04 1.06
N LYS A 333 21.47 7.53 -0.12
CA LYS A 333 20.94 8.01 -1.41
C LYS A 333 19.43 7.79 -1.54
N ASN A 334 18.93 6.62 -1.13
CA ASN A 334 17.50 6.32 -1.18
C ASN A 334 16.70 7.25 -0.24
N LEU A 335 17.24 7.53 0.95
CA LEU A 335 16.61 8.44 1.90
C LEU A 335 16.65 9.90 1.41
N GLU A 336 17.74 10.34 0.77
CA GLU A 336 17.81 11.64 0.08
C GLU A 336 16.75 11.76 -1.03
N GLU A 337 16.61 10.72 -1.85
CA GLU A 337 15.60 10.67 -2.91
C GLU A 337 14.19 10.72 -2.32
N ALA A 338 13.93 9.96 -1.24
CA ALA A 338 12.66 9.98 -0.53
C ALA A 338 12.31 11.37 0.01
N ILE A 339 13.23 12.02 0.73
CA ILE A 339 13.05 13.38 1.26
C ILE A 339 12.77 14.38 0.12
N SER A 340 13.47 14.24 -1.01
CA SER A 340 13.24 15.09 -2.19
C SER A 340 11.81 14.96 -2.73
N TYR A 341 11.30 13.73 -2.87
CA TYR A 341 9.90 13.52 -3.27
C TYR A 341 8.92 14.11 -2.25
N LEU A 342 9.15 13.89 -0.96
CA LEU A 342 8.26 14.41 0.08
C LEU A 342 8.21 15.94 0.12
N LYS A 343 9.35 16.62 -0.06
CA LYS A 343 9.39 18.09 -0.15
C LYS A 343 8.58 18.61 -1.34
N LYS A 344 8.70 17.98 -2.51
CA LYS A 344 7.89 18.34 -3.69
C LYS A 344 6.41 18.09 -3.45
N ALA A 345 6.07 16.96 -2.81
CA ALA A 345 4.69 16.62 -2.45
C ALA A 345 4.09 17.64 -1.49
N LEU A 346 4.87 18.08 -0.50
CA LEU A 346 4.45 19.10 0.46
C LEU A 346 4.13 20.44 -0.23
N ILE A 347 4.99 20.89 -1.15
CA ILE A 347 4.74 22.13 -1.92
C ILE A 347 3.45 22.00 -2.73
N ARG A 348 3.27 20.87 -3.43
CA ARG A 348 2.05 20.62 -4.20
C ARG A 348 0.81 20.58 -3.32
N SER A 349 0.91 19.97 -2.14
CA SER A 349 -0.18 19.91 -1.17
C SER A 349 -0.59 21.28 -0.65
N GLN A 350 0.37 22.18 -0.43
CA GLN A 350 0.11 23.57 -0.03
C GLN A 350 -0.64 24.34 -1.12
N ASN A 351 -0.20 24.19 -2.37
CA ASN A 351 -0.85 24.83 -3.52
C ASN A 351 -2.31 24.36 -3.73
N LEU A 352 -2.68 23.15 -3.27
CA LEU A 352 -4.06 22.68 -3.32
C LEU A 352 -4.99 23.54 -2.45
N ILE A 353 -4.50 24.04 -1.31
CA ILE A 353 -5.28 24.87 -0.37
C ILE A 353 -5.32 26.33 -0.85
N GLU A 354 -4.21 26.85 -1.36
CA GLU A 354 -4.13 28.24 -1.83
C GLU A 354 -5.08 28.52 -3.01
N GLY A 355 -5.35 27.50 -3.85
CA GLY A 355 -6.31 27.61 -4.96
C GLY A 355 -7.78 27.37 -4.59
N THR A 356 -8.12 27.17 -3.31
CA THR A 356 -9.50 26.91 -2.84
C THR A 356 -10.21 28.15 -2.27
N HIS A 357 -9.60 29.34 -2.37
CA HIS A 357 -10.15 30.62 -1.91
C HIS A 357 -10.89 31.40 -2.99
#